data_AF-A0AAE0Z8K1-F1
#
_entry.id   AF-A0AAE0Z8K1-F1
#
_cell.length_a   1.000
_cell.length_b   1.000
_cell.length_c   1.000
_cell.angle_alpha   90.00
_cell.angle_beta   90.00
_cell.angle_gamma   90.00
#
_symmetry.space_group_name_H-M   'P 1'
#
loop_
_entity.id
_entity.type
_entity.pdbx_description
1 polymer ?
#
loop_
_entity_poly.entity_id
_entity_poly.type
_entity_poly.pdbx_seq_one_letter_code
_entity_poly.pdbx_strand_id
1 'polypeptide(L)'
;MAPLSFLWNYGNLSAYMESYFQVYCAPDCVDGDSQWILNTYLAAGCPGVFLSWFILKKMGPKKAGIIIMFFTNVSLIASSWTLQVSIVGTAMLMGVVSGLGIGPTICIGFMYINGWAGKNAGLLIGTATSAPTILAVVQNQIITAYVNPRNLKADTVIGVRAYFSQREILERVPEIILILGFMGLGLQMFGYLLISNPPTASDHTQEVKGNDYSGNHIDNGCYNNQDSKSTLVNRKESSKHYDANTIKADNFNTLKSSEVGTLQTNHQTNDGDAVRSNSTAYNVRSYTPTEALRSGHFYALWLYGFAICYGLILKNNYYKQFGLLYINNDVFLTLVGSLVPVFASTTRIILGTCIDRNILSIQDCLVISLAANSFLCAFWFFAPQVSFPPSYRPRRYPRSSKH
;
A
#
# COMPACT_ATOMS: atom_id res chain seq x y z
N MET A 1 -2.57 4.81 6.18
CA MET A 1 -2.14 3.49 5.68
C MET A 1 -1.82 2.48 6.78
N ALA A 2 -2.22 2.69 8.05
CA ALA A 2 -1.85 1.81 9.17
C ALA A 2 -2.20 0.31 8.98
N PRO A 3 -3.36 -0.08 8.40
CA PRO A 3 -3.71 -1.50 8.25
C PRO A 3 -2.67 -2.30 7.48
N LEU A 4 -1.94 -1.66 6.55
CA LEU A 4 -0.89 -2.29 5.74
C LEU A 4 0.27 -2.86 6.58
N SER A 5 0.41 -2.44 7.84
CA SER A 5 1.41 -3.00 8.76
C SER A 5 1.17 -4.48 9.05
N PHE A 6 -0.07 -4.96 8.88
CA PHE A 6 -0.44 -6.37 9.02
C PHE A 6 0.45 -7.30 8.17
N LEU A 7 0.79 -6.88 6.94
CA LEU A 7 1.67 -7.64 6.03
C LEU A 7 3.08 -7.90 6.59
N TRP A 8 3.49 -7.18 7.63
CA TRP A 8 4.84 -7.22 8.18
C TRP A 8 4.88 -7.70 9.63
N ASN A 9 3.73 -7.74 10.31
CA ASN A 9 3.60 -8.30 11.65
C ASN A 9 2.93 -9.68 11.68
N TYR A 10 2.24 -10.05 10.59
CA TYR A 10 1.45 -11.28 10.57
C TYR A 10 2.29 -12.52 10.84
N GLY A 11 3.51 -12.62 10.28
CA GLY A 11 4.32 -13.81 10.55
C GLY A 11 4.77 -13.96 12.01
N ASN A 12 4.78 -12.87 12.79
CA ASN A 12 4.95 -12.95 14.23
C ASN A 12 3.67 -13.43 14.93
N LEU A 13 2.55 -12.82 14.55
CA LEU A 13 1.23 -13.08 15.11
C LEU A 13 0.72 -14.50 14.79
N SER A 14 0.98 -14.99 13.58
CA SER A 14 0.49 -16.27 13.06
C SER A 14 1.00 -17.45 13.87
N ALA A 15 2.22 -17.38 14.42
CA ALA A 15 2.76 -18.41 15.29
C ALA A 15 1.90 -18.64 16.55
N TYR A 16 1.41 -17.55 17.15
CA TYR A 16 0.52 -17.62 18.31
C TYR A 16 -0.90 -18.00 17.91
N MET A 17 -1.41 -17.48 16.79
CA MET A 17 -2.73 -17.85 16.27
C MET A 17 -2.82 -19.33 15.89
N GLU A 18 -1.81 -19.89 15.22
CA GLU A 18 -1.74 -21.32 14.90
C GLU A 18 -1.72 -22.18 16.17
N SER A 19 -0.95 -21.77 17.16
CA SER A 19 -0.91 -22.44 18.46
C SER A 19 -2.27 -22.41 19.17
N TYR A 20 -2.96 -21.27 19.10
CA TYR A 20 -4.31 -21.12 19.64
C TYR A 20 -5.31 -22.04 18.94
N PHE A 21 -5.33 -22.03 17.61
CA PHE A 21 -6.21 -22.90 16.82
C PHE A 21 -5.93 -24.38 17.07
N GLN A 22 -4.66 -24.76 17.22
CA GLN A 22 -4.29 -26.14 17.47
C GLN A 22 -4.82 -26.68 18.80
N VAL A 23 -4.92 -25.84 19.84
CA VAL A 23 -5.35 -26.27 21.18
C VAL A 23 -6.84 -26.07 21.43
N TYR A 24 -7.40 -24.92 21.03
CA TYR A 24 -8.78 -24.56 21.35
C TYR A 24 -9.78 -24.91 20.25
N CYS A 25 -9.31 -25.14 19.02
CA CYS A 25 -10.17 -25.35 17.86
C CYS A 25 -10.09 -26.77 17.29
N ALA A 26 -8.98 -27.51 17.46
CA ALA A 26 -8.92 -28.94 17.11
C ALA A 26 -9.57 -29.78 18.22
N PRO A 27 -10.61 -30.62 17.97
CA PRO A 27 -10.88 -31.37 16.74
C PRO A 27 -12.11 -30.95 15.90
N ASP A 28 -12.89 -29.96 16.33
CA ASP A 28 -14.16 -29.58 15.67
C ASP A 28 -14.00 -28.50 14.58
N CYS A 29 -12.82 -27.89 14.46
CA CYS A 29 -12.56 -26.96 13.36
C CYS A 29 -12.37 -27.69 12.03
N VAL A 30 -12.96 -27.11 10.98
CA VAL A 30 -12.54 -27.35 9.59
C VAL A 30 -11.02 -27.20 9.54
N ASP A 31 -10.32 -28.13 8.86
CA ASP A 31 -8.87 -28.15 8.60
C ASP A 31 -8.39 -26.88 7.85
N GLY A 32 -8.57 -25.70 8.45
CA GLY A 32 -8.19 -24.41 7.94
C GLY A 32 -6.81 -24.08 8.46
N ASP A 33 -5.85 -23.90 7.55
CA ASP A 33 -4.55 -23.36 7.91
C ASP A 33 -4.68 -21.85 8.19
N SER A 34 -4.05 -21.35 9.25
CA SER A 34 -4.06 -19.91 9.57
C SER A 34 -3.53 -19.08 8.39
N GLN A 35 -2.64 -19.67 7.59
CA GLN A 35 -2.03 -19.09 6.38
C GLN A 35 -3.05 -18.50 5.41
N TRP A 36 -4.29 -19.02 5.40
CA TRP A 36 -5.37 -18.44 4.60
C TRP A 36 -5.65 -16.99 4.96
N ILE A 37 -5.46 -16.57 6.21
CA ILE A 37 -5.71 -15.20 6.68
C ILE A 37 -4.85 -14.21 5.89
N LEU A 38 -3.53 -14.39 5.85
CA LEU A 38 -2.65 -13.48 5.07
C LEU A 38 -2.87 -13.61 3.56
N ASN A 39 -3.08 -14.83 3.06
CA ASN A 39 -3.28 -15.06 1.63
C ASN A 39 -4.55 -14.37 1.13
N THR A 40 -5.66 -14.52 1.86
CA THR A 40 -6.93 -13.85 1.55
C THR A 40 -6.87 -12.35 1.79
N TYR A 41 -6.14 -11.89 2.80
CA TYR A 41 -5.90 -10.46 3.03
C TYR A 41 -5.26 -9.79 1.80
N LEU A 42 -4.20 -10.39 1.26
CA LEU A 42 -3.53 -9.85 0.07
C LEU A 42 -4.38 -10.01 -1.19
N ALA A 43 -5.00 -11.18 -1.38
CA ALA A 43 -5.85 -11.45 -2.54
C ALA A 43 -7.06 -10.52 -2.59
N ALA A 44 -7.69 -10.22 -1.45
CA ALA A 44 -8.82 -9.31 -1.33
C ALA A 44 -8.44 -7.83 -1.52
N GLY A 45 -7.15 -7.48 -1.38
CA GLY A 45 -6.64 -6.16 -1.71
C GLY A 45 -6.85 -5.78 -3.19
N CYS A 46 -6.72 -6.73 -4.11
CA CYS A 46 -6.91 -6.52 -5.55
C CYS A 46 -8.35 -6.09 -5.92
N PRO A 47 -9.42 -6.84 -5.58
CA PRO A 47 -10.79 -6.37 -5.79
C PRO A 47 -11.10 -5.09 -5.01
N GLY A 48 -10.45 -4.88 -3.86
CA GLY A 48 -10.51 -3.61 -3.14
C GLY A 48 -10.06 -2.42 -4.00
N VAL A 49 -8.96 -2.55 -4.76
CA VAL A 49 -8.48 -1.49 -5.66
C VAL A 49 -9.55 -1.14 -6.71
N PHE A 50 -10.21 -2.13 -7.31
CA PHE A 50 -11.31 -1.89 -8.24
C PHE A 50 -12.51 -1.20 -7.57
N LEU A 51 -12.85 -1.60 -6.34
CA LEU A 51 -13.93 -1.00 -5.57
C LEU A 51 -13.68 0.49 -5.29
N SER A 52 -12.42 0.91 -5.19
CA SER A 52 -12.02 2.31 -5.03
C SER A 52 -12.65 3.22 -6.08
N TRP A 53 -12.68 2.80 -7.35
CA TRP A 53 -13.24 3.62 -8.43
C TRP A 53 -14.72 3.98 -8.17
N PHE A 54 -15.52 3.00 -7.75
CA PHE A 54 -16.93 3.21 -7.44
C PHE A 54 -17.13 4.09 -6.21
N ILE A 55 -16.38 3.83 -5.13
CA ILE A 55 -16.49 4.58 -3.87
C ILE A 55 -16.08 6.04 -4.09
N LEU A 56 -14.96 6.27 -4.78
CA LEU A 56 -14.41 7.60 -5.01
C LEU A 56 -15.33 8.46 -5.87
N LYS A 57 -15.91 7.89 -6.94
CA LYS A 57 -16.87 8.59 -7.80
C LYS A 57 -18.10 9.07 -7.04
N LYS A 58 -18.56 8.32 -6.04
CA LYS A 58 -19.81 8.64 -5.32
C LYS A 58 -19.59 9.58 -4.12
N MET A 59 -18.48 9.45 -3.41
CA MET A 59 -18.32 10.06 -2.07
C MET A 59 -17.10 10.98 -1.93
N GLY A 60 -16.19 10.98 -2.92
CA GLY A 60 -14.91 11.66 -2.84
C GLY A 60 -13.92 11.00 -1.86
N PRO A 61 -12.63 11.37 -1.90
CA PRO A 61 -11.55 10.67 -1.19
C PRO A 61 -11.62 10.79 0.34
N LYS A 62 -12.02 11.95 0.89
CA LYS A 62 -12.10 12.15 2.35
C LYS A 62 -13.14 11.24 3.01
N LYS A 63 -14.39 11.29 2.52
CA LYS A 63 -15.50 10.49 3.09
C LYS A 63 -15.29 8.99 2.85
N ALA A 64 -14.78 8.62 1.66
CA ALA A 64 -14.39 7.26 1.36
C ALA A 64 -13.38 6.72 2.39
N GLY A 65 -12.32 7.49 2.68
CA GLY A 65 -11.29 7.11 3.64
C GLY A 65 -11.83 6.79 5.03
N ILE A 66 -12.77 7.59 5.56
CA ILE A 66 -13.38 7.36 6.88
C ILE A 66 -14.16 6.05 6.92
N ILE A 67 -14.99 5.80 5.90
CA ILE A 67 -15.83 4.61 5.83
C ILE A 67 -14.96 3.36 5.73
N ILE A 68 -13.98 3.38 4.83
CA ILE A 68 -13.05 2.26 4.64
C ILE A 68 -12.25 2.00 5.92
N MET A 69 -11.75 3.06 6.57
CA MET A 69 -11.07 2.95 7.86
C MET A 69 -11.97 2.30 8.91
N PHE A 70 -13.22 2.75 9.06
CA PHE A 70 -14.16 2.20 10.03
C PHE A 70 -14.38 0.69 9.80
N PHE A 71 -14.73 0.29 8.58
CA PHE A 71 -14.96 -1.12 8.25
C PHE A 71 -13.71 -1.99 8.45
N THR A 72 -12.54 -1.51 8.04
CA THR A 72 -11.28 -2.26 8.19
C THR A 72 -10.95 -2.51 9.67
N ASN A 73 -11.06 -1.48 10.52
CA ASN A 73 -10.77 -1.63 11.95
C ASN A 73 -11.82 -2.46 12.68
N VAL A 74 -13.11 -2.26 12.38
CA VAL A 74 -14.18 -3.08 12.97
C VAL A 74 -13.97 -4.55 12.62
N SER A 75 -13.58 -4.87 11.37
CA SER A 75 -13.30 -6.25 10.98
C SER A 75 -12.11 -6.85 11.73
N LEU A 76 -11.03 -6.08 11.95
CA LEU A 76 -9.87 -6.54 12.71
C LEU A 76 -10.20 -6.73 14.20
N ILE A 77 -10.93 -5.78 14.81
CA ILE A 77 -11.36 -5.88 16.22
C ILE A 77 -12.30 -7.07 16.42
N ALA A 78 -13.29 -7.23 15.54
CA ALA A 78 -14.21 -8.37 15.57
C ALA A 78 -13.52 -9.72 15.33
N SER A 79 -12.34 -9.72 14.71
CA SER A 79 -11.55 -10.94 14.51
C SER A 79 -11.06 -11.56 15.83
N SER A 80 -10.95 -10.79 16.91
CA SER A 80 -10.67 -11.32 18.25
C SER A 80 -11.76 -12.26 18.77
N TRP A 81 -13.01 -12.01 18.38
CA TRP A 81 -14.14 -12.88 18.70
C TRP A 81 -14.19 -14.07 17.74
N THR A 82 -14.04 -13.85 16.43
CA THR A 82 -14.07 -14.98 15.48
C THR A 82 -12.89 -15.93 15.65
N LEU A 83 -11.75 -15.47 16.15
CA LEU A 83 -10.60 -16.32 16.51
C LEU A 83 -11.02 -17.46 17.45
N GLN A 84 -11.93 -17.17 18.38
CA GLN A 84 -12.39 -18.12 19.39
C GLN A 84 -13.46 -19.07 18.84
N VAL A 85 -14.05 -18.75 17.70
CA VAL A 85 -15.18 -19.49 17.11
C VAL A 85 -14.74 -20.35 15.93
N SER A 86 -13.96 -19.78 14.99
CA SER A 86 -13.60 -20.47 13.75
C SER A 86 -12.43 -19.82 13.02
N ILE A 87 -11.55 -20.66 12.47
CA ILE A 87 -10.47 -20.25 11.56
C ILE A 87 -11.05 -19.59 10.29
N VAL A 88 -12.14 -20.15 9.75
CA VAL A 88 -12.79 -19.62 8.54
C VAL A 88 -13.40 -18.24 8.83
N GLY A 89 -14.08 -18.08 9.97
CA GLY A 89 -14.61 -16.78 10.40
C GLY A 89 -13.51 -15.72 10.54
N THR A 90 -12.36 -16.12 11.08
CA THR A 90 -11.18 -15.27 11.22
C THR A 90 -10.58 -14.91 9.87
N ALA A 91 -10.45 -15.86 8.95
CA ALA A 91 -10.00 -15.59 7.58
C ALA A 91 -10.96 -14.66 6.82
N MET A 92 -12.27 -14.75 7.07
CA MET A 92 -13.25 -13.86 6.45
C MET A 92 -13.13 -12.42 6.97
N LEU A 93 -13.07 -12.20 8.28
CA LEU A 93 -12.98 -10.84 8.82
C LEU A 93 -11.58 -10.24 8.70
N MET A 94 -10.57 -10.96 9.22
CA MET A 94 -9.19 -10.50 9.29
C MET A 94 -8.48 -10.58 7.94
N GLY A 95 -8.88 -11.53 7.10
CA GLY A 95 -8.38 -11.69 5.74
C GLY A 95 -9.21 -10.88 4.75
N VAL A 96 -10.38 -11.39 4.35
CA VAL A 96 -11.16 -10.85 3.23
C VAL A 96 -11.65 -9.42 3.47
N VAL A 97 -12.36 -9.16 4.58
CA VAL A 97 -12.96 -7.82 4.83
C VAL A 97 -11.87 -6.77 5.06
N SER A 98 -10.88 -7.08 5.90
CA SER A 98 -9.73 -6.19 6.09
C SER A 98 -8.96 -5.96 4.78
N GLY A 99 -8.76 -7.01 3.98
CA GLY A 99 -8.09 -6.96 2.67
C GLY A 99 -8.80 -6.07 1.66
N LEU A 100 -10.13 -6.20 1.54
CA LEU A 100 -10.95 -5.32 0.70
C LEU A 100 -10.80 -3.85 1.07
N GLY A 101 -10.63 -3.53 2.35
CA GLY A 101 -10.40 -2.16 2.84
C GLY A 101 -9.03 -1.58 2.50
N ILE A 102 -8.00 -2.40 2.33
CA ILE A 102 -6.65 -1.92 1.99
C ILE A 102 -6.60 -1.35 0.59
N GLY A 103 -7.22 -2.01 -0.40
CA GLY A 103 -7.12 -1.62 -1.80
C GLY A 103 -7.45 -0.12 -2.01
N PRO A 104 -8.63 0.34 -1.54
CA PRO A 104 -8.97 1.75 -1.54
C PRO A 104 -8.09 2.61 -0.66
N THR A 105 -7.64 2.10 0.49
CA THR A 105 -6.71 2.83 1.37
C THR A 105 -5.39 3.15 0.67
N ILE A 106 -4.84 2.21 -0.11
CA ILE A 106 -3.63 2.41 -0.90
C ILE A 106 -3.90 3.45 -2.00
N CYS A 107 -5.00 3.32 -2.73
CA CYS A 107 -5.36 4.25 -3.80
C CYS A 107 -5.51 5.69 -3.29
N ILE A 108 -6.32 5.89 -2.25
CA ILE A 108 -6.55 7.20 -1.63
C ILE A 108 -5.23 7.76 -1.09
N GLY A 109 -4.43 6.94 -0.41
CA GLY A 109 -3.14 7.36 0.13
C GLY A 109 -2.21 7.88 -0.98
N PHE A 110 -2.06 7.14 -2.08
CA PHE A 110 -1.23 7.60 -3.19
C PHE A 110 -1.80 8.83 -3.91
N MET A 111 -3.12 9.00 -3.99
CA MET A 111 -3.70 10.23 -4.54
C MET A 111 -3.29 11.46 -3.72
N TYR A 112 -3.39 11.38 -2.39
CA TYR A 112 -2.96 12.47 -1.51
C TYR A 112 -1.45 12.71 -1.63
N ILE A 113 -0.64 11.65 -1.51
CA ILE A 113 0.83 11.78 -1.60
C ILE A 113 1.24 12.44 -2.91
N ASN A 114 0.73 11.96 -4.06
CA ASN A 114 1.07 12.54 -5.36
C ASN A 114 0.58 13.98 -5.51
N GLY A 115 -0.54 14.35 -4.88
CA GLY A 115 -1.02 15.74 -4.84
C GLY A 115 -0.06 16.69 -4.13
N TRP A 116 0.68 16.20 -3.12
CA TRP A 116 1.64 16.99 -2.33
C TRP A 116 3.11 16.85 -2.78
N ALA A 117 3.41 15.82 -3.57
CA ALA A 117 4.77 15.38 -3.90
C ALA A 117 5.63 16.39 -4.66
N GLY A 118 5.02 17.24 -5.51
CA GLY A 118 5.76 18.16 -6.37
C GLY A 118 6.90 17.47 -7.13
N LYS A 119 8.13 17.96 -6.97
CA LYS A 119 9.34 17.40 -7.61
C LYS A 119 9.96 16.21 -6.86
N ASN A 120 9.61 16.00 -5.59
CA ASN A 120 10.23 14.99 -4.73
C ASN A 120 9.27 13.80 -4.48
N ALA A 121 8.64 13.33 -5.56
CA ALA A 121 7.60 12.32 -5.49
C ALA A 121 8.13 10.98 -5.00
N GLY A 122 9.33 10.59 -5.42
CA GLY A 122 9.98 9.34 -5.00
C GLY A 122 10.22 9.31 -3.49
N LEU A 123 10.79 10.37 -2.91
CA LEU A 123 11.04 10.49 -1.48
C LEU A 123 9.73 10.52 -0.68
N LEU A 124 8.72 11.30 -1.13
CA LEU A 124 7.46 11.40 -0.41
C LEU A 124 6.67 10.07 -0.43
N ILE A 125 6.66 9.38 -1.58
CA ILE A 125 6.09 8.03 -1.70
C ILE A 125 6.89 7.04 -0.83
N GLY A 126 8.22 7.09 -0.89
CA GLY A 126 9.10 6.21 -0.13
C GLY A 126 8.90 6.35 1.39
N THR A 127 8.82 7.58 1.89
CA THR A 127 8.60 7.88 3.31
C THR A 127 7.18 7.49 3.75
N ALA A 128 6.14 7.85 2.98
CA ALA A 128 4.76 7.54 3.34
C ALA A 128 4.48 6.02 3.35
N THR A 129 5.03 5.28 2.38
CA THR A 129 4.93 3.81 2.34
C THR A 129 5.82 3.11 3.36
N SER A 130 6.77 3.80 3.98
CA SER A 130 7.62 3.29 5.06
C SER A 130 6.94 3.37 6.44
N ALA A 131 5.94 4.24 6.62
CA ALA A 131 5.24 4.37 7.90
C ALA A 131 4.56 3.05 8.36
N PRO A 132 3.85 2.27 7.51
CA PRO A 132 3.29 0.99 7.91
C PRO A 132 4.33 -0.07 8.30
N THR A 133 5.52 -0.05 7.69
CA THR A 133 6.61 -0.95 8.07
C THR A 133 7.19 -0.59 9.44
N ILE A 134 7.39 0.70 9.72
CA ILE A 134 7.84 1.16 11.04
C ILE A 134 6.79 0.79 12.10
N LEU A 135 5.49 0.95 11.80
CA LEU A 135 4.42 0.53 12.69
C LEU A 135 4.48 -0.97 12.99
N ALA A 136 4.77 -1.80 11.99
CA ALA A 136 4.88 -3.24 12.18
C ALA A 136 6.04 -3.64 13.10
N VAL A 137 7.15 -2.88 13.10
CA VAL A 137 8.26 -3.10 14.06
C VAL A 137 7.75 -2.94 15.48
N VAL A 138 7.05 -1.85 15.77
CA VAL A 138 6.46 -1.60 17.10
C VAL A 138 5.45 -2.68 17.45
N GLN A 139 4.56 -3.04 16.51
CA GLN A 139 3.58 -4.11 16.71
C GLN A 139 4.21 -5.45 17.02
N ASN A 140 5.29 -5.82 16.33
CA ASN A 140 5.98 -7.08 16.58
C ASN A 140 6.50 -7.16 18.01
N GLN A 141 7.09 -6.07 18.52
CA GLN A 141 7.56 -6.02 19.89
C GLN A 141 6.40 -6.11 20.89
N ILE A 142 5.29 -5.39 20.64
CA ILE A 142 4.10 -5.44 21.50
C ILE A 142 3.49 -6.85 21.50
N ILE A 143 3.37 -7.50 20.34
CA ILE A 143 2.82 -8.85 20.20
C ILE A 143 3.57 -9.80 21.14
N THR A 144 4.89 -9.86 21.03
CA THR A 144 5.68 -10.82 21.79
C THR A 144 5.83 -10.44 23.25
N ALA A 145 6.01 -9.16 23.57
CA ALA A 145 6.09 -8.69 24.95
C ALA A 145 4.78 -8.95 25.73
N TYR A 146 3.63 -8.84 25.06
CA TYR A 146 2.34 -9.09 25.69
C TYR A 146 1.98 -10.57 25.75
N VAL A 147 2.09 -11.28 24.62
CA VAL A 147 1.68 -12.68 24.51
C VAL A 147 2.66 -13.61 25.22
N ASN A 148 3.98 -13.36 25.11
CA ASN A 148 5.02 -14.22 25.69
C ASN A 148 6.09 -13.42 26.49
N PRO A 149 5.72 -12.72 27.58
CA PRO A 149 6.62 -11.88 28.37
C PRO A 149 7.74 -12.68 29.06
N ARG A 150 7.49 -13.96 29.35
CA ARG A 150 8.47 -14.86 29.98
C ARG A 150 9.37 -15.56 28.96
N ASN A 151 9.20 -15.27 27.67
CA ASN A 151 9.97 -15.86 26.58
C ASN A 151 9.99 -17.40 26.64
N LEU A 152 8.83 -17.99 26.90
CA LEU A 152 8.67 -19.44 26.90
C LEU A 152 8.92 -19.97 25.50
N LYS A 153 9.51 -21.16 25.41
CA LYS A 153 9.71 -21.86 24.13
C LYS A 153 8.46 -22.63 23.71
N ALA A 154 8.32 -22.88 22.42
CA ALA A 154 7.34 -23.85 21.92
C ALA A 154 7.61 -25.22 22.56
N ASP A 155 6.57 -25.85 23.07
CA ASP A 155 6.66 -27.11 23.83
C ASP A 155 6.11 -28.31 23.08
N THR A 156 5.31 -28.07 22.04
CA THR A 156 4.63 -29.11 21.28
C THR A 156 5.05 -29.06 19.82
N VAL A 157 5.39 -30.21 19.23
CA VAL A 157 5.74 -30.32 17.81
C VAL A 157 4.81 -31.33 17.17
N ILE A 158 4.02 -30.89 16.18
CA ILE A 158 3.08 -31.74 15.44
C ILE A 158 3.43 -31.63 13.97
N GLY A 159 3.86 -32.75 13.36
CA GLY A 159 4.41 -32.71 12.02
C GLY A 159 5.58 -31.71 11.95
N VAL A 160 5.69 -30.96 10.87
CA VAL A 160 6.81 -30.04 10.62
C VAL A 160 6.64 -28.67 11.28
N ARG A 161 5.79 -28.54 12.31
CA ARG A 161 5.48 -27.27 12.97
C ARG A 161 5.60 -27.37 14.49
N ALA A 162 6.04 -26.27 15.09
CA ALA A 162 6.16 -26.10 16.54
C ALA A 162 5.07 -25.15 17.04
N TYR A 163 4.45 -25.51 18.16
CA TYR A 163 3.31 -24.84 18.75
C TYR A 163 3.55 -24.55 20.22
N PHE A 164 2.92 -23.49 20.70
CA PHE A 164 2.80 -23.16 22.13
C PHE A 164 1.53 -23.79 22.68
N SER A 165 1.64 -24.80 23.56
CA SER A 165 0.48 -25.38 24.25
C SER A 165 0.19 -24.70 25.59
N GLN A 166 1.05 -23.77 26.02
CA GLN A 166 0.94 -23.14 27.32
C GLN A 166 -0.24 -22.17 27.38
N ARG A 167 -1.14 -22.41 28.31
CA ARG A 167 -2.36 -21.62 28.52
C ARG A 167 -2.09 -20.11 28.75
N GLU A 168 -1.00 -19.77 29.45
CA GLU A 168 -0.59 -18.37 29.70
C GLU A 168 -0.34 -17.56 28.42
N ILE A 169 0.08 -18.22 27.34
CA ILE A 169 0.30 -17.61 26.02
C ILE A 169 -1.03 -17.53 25.28
N LEU A 170 -1.76 -18.65 25.24
CA LEU A 170 -2.93 -18.80 24.40
C LEU A 170 -4.10 -17.91 24.82
N GLU A 171 -4.32 -17.71 26.13
CA GLU A 171 -5.38 -16.83 26.63
C GLU A 171 -5.19 -15.36 26.22
N ARG A 172 -3.96 -14.95 25.90
CA ARG A 172 -3.63 -13.58 25.49
C ARG A 172 -3.76 -13.34 23.98
N VAL A 173 -3.96 -14.39 23.18
CA VAL A 173 -4.01 -14.30 21.71
C VAL A 173 -5.23 -13.50 21.21
N PRO A 174 -6.46 -13.68 21.72
CA PRO A 174 -7.58 -12.83 21.35
C PRO A 174 -7.35 -11.35 21.74
N GLU A 175 -6.78 -11.13 22.93
CA GLU A 175 -6.54 -9.80 23.50
C GLU A 175 -5.51 -9.01 22.68
N ILE A 176 -4.43 -9.64 22.19
CA ILE A 176 -3.45 -8.95 21.35
C ILE A 176 -4.06 -8.49 20.02
N ILE A 177 -4.99 -9.25 19.43
CA ILE A 177 -5.68 -8.83 18.20
C ILE A 177 -6.50 -7.55 18.45
N LEU A 178 -7.17 -7.46 19.61
CA LEU A 178 -7.86 -6.23 20.02
C LEU A 178 -6.89 -5.05 20.15
N ILE A 179 -5.76 -5.25 20.83
CA ILE A 179 -4.73 -4.21 21.01
C ILE A 179 -4.23 -3.70 19.65
N LEU A 180 -3.93 -4.61 18.72
CA LEU A 180 -3.50 -4.24 17.37
C LEU A 180 -4.59 -3.47 16.60
N GLY A 181 -5.86 -3.87 16.75
CA GLY A 181 -7.01 -3.19 16.17
C GLY A 181 -7.19 -1.76 16.69
N PHE A 182 -7.18 -1.56 18.01
CA PHE A 182 -7.29 -0.24 18.61
C PHE A 182 -6.09 0.66 18.30
N MET A 183 -4.89 0.09 18.26
CA MET A 183 -3.70 0.85 17.88
C MET A 183 -3.75 1.27 16.41
N GLY A 184 -4.22 0.40 15.52
CA GLY A 184 -4.49 0.73 14.11
C GLY A 184 -5.52 1.84 13.96
N LEU A 185 -6.65 1.73 14.67
CA LEU A 185 -7.72 2.72 14.68
C LEU A 185 -7.23 4.08 15.18
N GLY A 186 -6.52 4.11 16.31
CA GLY A 186 -5.97 5.33 16.89
C GLY A 186 -5.04 6.07 15.93
N LEU A 187 -4.14 5.35 15.28
CA LEU A 187 -3.22 5.93 14.29
C LEU A 187 -3.93 6.42 13.02
N GLN A 188 -4.96 5.70 12.55
CA GLN A 188 -5.74 6.16 11.41
C GLN A 188 -6.61 7.37 11.73
N MET A 189 -7.21 7.42 12.92
CA MET A 189 -7.94 8.58 13.40
C MET A 189 -7.02 9.80 13.51
N PHE A 190 -5.84 9.63 14.10
CA PHE A 190 -4.83 10.68 14.16
C PHE A 190 -4.42 11.15 12.74
N GLY A 191 -4.08 10.22 11.85
CA GLY A 191 -3.72 10.56 10.47
C GLY A 191 -4.84 11.25 9.69
N TYR A 192 -6.10 10.91 9.95
CA TYR A 192 -7.25 11.58 9.35
C TYR A 192 -7.40 13.02 9.84
N LEU A 193 -7.21 13.29 11.13
CA LEU A 193 -7.26 14.65 11.68
C LEU A 193 -6.19 15.57 11.06
N LEU A 194 -5.05 14.99 10.67
CA LEU A 194 -3.95 15.72 10.06
C LEU A 194 -4.09 15.88 8.53
N ILE A 195 -5.08 15.25 7.88
CA ILE A 195 -5.14 15.23 6.42
C ILE A 195 -5.66 16.55 5.83
N SER A 196 -4.76 17.25 5.13
CA SER A 196 -5.07 18.49 4.42
C SER A 196 -5.26 18.25 2.92
N ASN A 197 -6.11 19.04 2.30
CA ASN A 197 -6.25 19.02 0.84
C ASN A 197 -4.98 19.58 0.20
N PRO A 198 -4.47 18.96 -0.88
CA PRO A 198 -3.31 19.51 -1.59
C PRO A 198 -3.62 20.91 -2.15
N PRO A 199 -2.61 21.77 -2.33
CA PRO A 199 -2.79 23.11 -2.87
C PRO A 199 -3.47 23.04 -4.23
N THR A 200 -4.56 23.80 -4.41
CA THR A 200 -5.20 23.92 -5.73
C THR A 200 -4.52 25.06 -6.46
N ALA A 201 -4.26 24.92 -7.77
CA ALA A 201 -3.50 25.89 -8.58
C ALA A 201 -4.04 27.35 -8.54
N SER A 202 -5.24 27.57 -7.99
CA SER A 202 -5.81 28.89 -7.74
C SER A 202 -5.13 29.70 -6.62
N ASP A 203 -4.37 29.06 -5.73
CA ASP A 203 -3.78 29.73 -4.55
C ASP A 203 -2.54 30.58 -4.87
N HIS A 204 -1.99 30.50 -6.09
CA HIS A 204 -0.83 31.30 -6.50
C HIS A 204 -1.18 32.66 -7.16
N THR A 205 -2.46 33.01 -7.28
CA THR A 205 -2.86 34.26 -7.96
C THR A 205 -3.12 35.44 -7.01
N GLN A 206 -2.97 35.29 -5.68
CA GLN A 206 -3.34 36.36 -4.73
C GLN A 206 -2.20 36.97 -3.89
N GLU A 207 -0.95 36.53 -4.01
CA GLU A 207 0.16 37.08 -3.19
C GLU A 207 1.12 38.06 -3.90
N VAL A 208 0.74 38.66 -5.04
CA VAL A 208 1.54 39.74 -5.66
C VAL A 208 0.66 40.92 -6.08
N LYS A 209 0.12 41.67 -5.12
CA LYS A 209 -0.17 43.12 -5.15
C LYS A 209 -0.39 43.57 -3.70
N GLY A 210 0.33 44.48 -3.06
CA GLY A 210 1.46 45.32 -3.42
C GLY A 210 1.80 46.16 -2.17
N ASN A 211 3.07 46.47 -1.96
CA ASN A 211 3.51 47.51 -1.01
C ASN A 211 4.04 48.71 -1.78
N ASP A 212 3.65 49.88 -1.28
CA ASP A 212 4.17 51.25 -1.45
C ASP A 212 4.06 51.94 -2.83
N TYR A 213 3.29 53.03 -2.92
CA TYR A 213 3.70 54.38 -2.48
C TYR A 213 2.54 55.39 -2.49
N SER A 214 2.66 56.37 -1.58
CA SER A 214 1.77 57.50 -1.28
C SER A 214 1.79 58.61 -2.34
N GLY A 215 0.69 59.38 -2.49
CA GLY A 215 0.71 60.68 -3.17
C GLY A 215 -0.66 61.18 -3.66
N ASN A 216 -1.19 62.21 -3.01
CA ASN A 216 -2.39 62.99 -3.34
C ASN A 216 -2.43 63.52 -4.79
N HIS A 217 -3.60 63.50 -5.45
CA HIS A 217 -4.16 64.68 -6.12
C HIS A 217 -5.64 64.48 -6.52
N ILE A 218 -6.38 65.59 -6.41
CA ILE A 218 -7.83 65.76 -6.58
C ILE A 218 -8.19 66.10 -8.05
N ASP A 219 -9.40 65.69 -8.44
CA ASP A 219 -10.36 66.30 -9.39
C ASP A 219 -10.53 65.84 -10.86
N ASN A 220 -11.82 65.56 -11.13
CA ASN A 220 -12.70 65.91 -12.26
C ASN A 220 -12.53 65.30 -13.66
N GLY A 221 -13.66 64.81 -14.20
CA GLY A 221 -14.02 65.06 -15.61
C GLY A 221 -14.52 63.87 -16.42
N CYS A 222 -15.79 63.94 -16.81
CA CYS A 222 -16.52 63.09 -17.77
C CYS A 222 -15.88 63.01 -19.18
N TYR A 223 -16.06 61.90 -19.91
CA TYR A 223 -16.91 61.76 -21.12
C TYR A 223 -16.60 60.49 -21.94
N ASN A 224 -17.65 60.03 -22.61
CA ASN A 224 -17.77 58.84 -23.43
C ASN A 224 -17.01 58.89 -24.78
N ASN A 225 -16.70 57.69 -25.29
CA ASN A 225 -17.23 57.07 -26.52
C ASN A 225 -16.23 56.56 -27.58
N GLN A 226 -16.48 55.29 -27.93
CA GLN A 226 -16.44 54.64 -29.25
C GLN A 226 -15.14 54.13 -29.90
N ASP A 227 -15.18 52.79 -30.03
CA ASP A 227 -14.86 51.96 -31.21
C ASP A 227 -13.43 51.89 -31.74
N SER A 228 -12.81 50.72 -31.56
CA SER A 228 -12.36 49.88 -32.69
C SER A 228 -11.89 48.49 -32.26
N LYS A 229 -12.37 47.48 -32.99
CA LYS A 229 -11.95 46.08 -32.94
C LYS A 229 -10.44 45.94 -33.17
N SER A 230 -9.76 45.17 -32.33
CA SER A 230 -8.60 44.36 -32.76
C SER A 230 -8.50 43.05 -31.98
N THR A 231 -8.84 41.98 -32.69
CA THR A 231 -8.31 40.61 -32.61
C THR A 231 -6.94 40.53 -31.93
N LEU A 232 -6.75 39.66 -30.93
CA LEU A 232 -5.48 38.96 -30.64
C LEU A 232 -5.67 37.80 -29.63
N VAL A 233 -5.73 36.59 -30.20
CA VAL A 233 -5.20 35.29 -29.72
C VAL A 233 -5.39 34.93 -28.23
N ASN A 234 -6.47 34.22 -27.93
CA ASN A 234 -6.68 33.53 -26.66
C ASN A 234 -5.96 32.17 -26.67
N ARG A 235 -4.74 32.11 -26.14
CA ARG A 235 -3.98 30.87 -25.93
C ARG A 235 -4.58 30.14 -24.72
N LYS A 236 -5.52 29.22 -24.97
CA LYS A 236 -6.00 28.25 -23.97
C LYS A 236 -4.84 27.32 -23.58
N GLU A 237 -4.24 27.59 -22.44
CA GLU A 237 -3.34 26.68 -21.75
C GLU A 237 -4.20 25.71 -20.92
N SER A 238 -4.30 24.45 -21.35
CA SER A 238 -4.98 23.38 -20.60
C SER A 238 -3.91 22.49 -19.98
N SER A 239 -3.73 22.59 -18.66
CA SER A 239 -2.84 21.70 -17.90
C SER A 239 -3.56 21.14 -16.67
N LYS A 240 -4.00 19.88 -16.86
CA LYS A 240 -4.20 18.79 -15.89
C LYS A 240 -4.95 19.11 -14.58
N HIS A 241 -6.27 19.05 -14.68
CA HIS A 241 -7.16 18.79 -13.55
C HIS A 241 -7.16 17.29 -13.23
N TYR A 242 -6.68 16.88 -12.05
CA TYR A 242 -7.09 15.59 -11.46
C TYR A 242 -8.39 15.85 -10.71
N ASP A 243 -9.49 15.82 -11.45
CA ASP A 243 -10.82 15.98 -10.88
C ASP A 243 -11.57 14.64 -10.95
N ALA A 244 -11.95 14.11 -9.80
CA ALA A 244 -12.65 12.83 -9.67
C ALA A 244 -14.14 12.91 -10.10
N ASN A 245 -14.55 14.01 -10.74
CA ASN A 245 -15.93 14.32 -11.09
C ASN A 245 -16.25 14.29 -12.60
N THR A 246 -15.28 14.04 -13.49
CA THR A 246 -15.56 13.98 -14.94
C THR A 246 -15.97 12.57 -15.40
N ILE A 247 -16.97 12.00 -14.74
CA ILE A 247 -17.77 10.92 -15.33
C ILE A 247 -19.22 11.40 -15.37
N LYS A 248 -19.47 12.38 -16.23
CA LYS A 248 -20.78 12.65 -16.82
C LYS A 248 -20.65 12.50 -18.33
N ALA A 249 -21.67 11.89 -18.90
CA ALA A 249 -21.76 11.37 -20.26
C ALA A 249 -21.40 12.40 -21.34
N ASP A 250 -20.49 12.00 -22.24
CA ASP A 250 -20.53 12.51 -23.61
C ASP A 250 -21.63 11.76 -24.35
N ASN A 251 -22.82 12.36 -24.39
CA ASN A 251 -23.83 11.99 -25.36
C ASN A 251 -23.46 12.61 -26.71
N PHE A 252 -23.17 11.73 -27.66
CA PHE A 252 -23.84 11.61 -28.97
C PHE A 252 -24.27 12.90 -29.70
N ASN A 253 -23.82 13.00 -30.97
CA ASN A 253 -23.99 14.05 -31.98
C ASN A 253 -22.90 15.14 -31.89
N THR A 254 -21.96 15.18 -32.82
CA THR A 254 -22.24 15.81 -34.12
C THR A 254 -21.35 15.22 -35.24
N LEU A 255 -22.03 14.98 -36.36
CA LEU A 255 -21.59 14.62 -37.70
C LEU A 255 -20.21 15.16 -38.13
N LYS A 256 -19.36 14.35 -38.78
CA LYS A 256 -19.32 14.01 -40.22
C LYS A 256 -18.79 15.16 -41.10
N SER A 257 -17.94 14.81 -42.08
CA SER A 257 -17.26 15.66 -43.09
C SER A 257 -15.93 16.26 -42.57
N SER A 258 -14.79 16.22 -43.27
CA SER A 258 -14.47 15.83 -44.65
C SER A 258 -13.04 15.32 -44.73
N GLU A 259 -12.82 14.38 -45.66
CA GLU A 259 -11.54 14.13 -46.30
C GLU A 259 -11.03 15.39 -47.05
N VAL A 260 -9.72 15.42 -47.32
CA VAL A 260 -9.02 15.89 -48.53
C VAL A 260 -7.64 16.43 -48.12
N GLY A 261 -6.59 15.76 -48.61
CA GLY A 261 -5.22 16.26 -48.53
C GLY A 261 -4.86 17.13 -49.73
N THR A 262 -3.90 18.05 -49.58
CA THR A 262 -2.94 18.41 -50.65
C THR A 262 -1.74 19.19 -50.09
N LEU A 263 -0.71 19.21 -50.92
CA LEU A 263 0.70 19.56 -50.78
C LEU A 263 1.07 21.05 -50.58
N GLN A 264 2.28 21.23 -50.00
CA GLN A 264 3.35 22.22 -50.26
C GLN A 264 3.04 23.72 -50.45
N THR A 265 3.75 24.60 -49.73
CA THR A 265 4.92 25.37 -50.25
C THR A 265 5.50 26.35 -49.23
N ASN A 266 6.76 26.73 -49.48
CA ASN A 266 7.72 27.49 -48.66
C ASN A 266 7.34 28.96 -48.36
N HIS A 267 7.84 29.48 -47.23
CA HIS A 267 8.55 30.76 -47.22
C HIS A 267 9.52 30.88 -46.03
N GLN A 268 10.80 31.08 -46.33
CA GLN A 268 11.84 31.58 -45.42
C GLN A 268 11.77 33.11 -45.34
N THR A 269 11.95 33.66 -44.14
CA THR A 269 12.70 34.90 -43.88
C THR A 269 13.30 34.84 -42.47
N ASN A 270 14.55 35.29 -42.36
CA ASN A 270 15.48 35.19 -41.23
C ASN A 270 15.34 36.33 -40.19
N ASP A 271 16.03 36.08 -39.06
CA ASP A 271 16.71 36.98 -38.12
C ASP A 271 16.01 37.46 -36.83
N GLY A 272 16.67 37.15 -35.69
CA GLY A 272 16.41 37.70 -34.36
C GLY A 272 16.72 36.73 -33.21
N ASP A 273 17.94 36.76 -32.69
CA ASP A 273 18.49 35.86 -31.67
C ASP A 273 17.79 35.86 -30.29
N ALA A 274 17.68 34.63 -29.76
CA ALA A 274 17.94 34.18 -28.38
C ALA A 274 17.29 34.90 -27.18
N VAL A 275 16.22 34.29 -26.62
CA VAL A 275 16.26 33.59 -25.32
C VAL A 275 15.21 32.47 -25.38
N ARG A 276 15.63 31.27 -25.79
CA ARG A 276 14.78 30.08 -25.76
C ARG A 276 14.89 29.47 -24.37
N SER A 277 13.95 29.78 -23.49
CA SER A 277 13.77 29.02 -22.25
C SER A 277 13.34 27.61 -22.62
N ASN A 278 14.31 26.70 -22.73
CA ASN A 278 14.07 25.27 -22.86
C ASN A 278 13.53 24.74 -21.52
N SER A 279 12.27 25.03 -21.21
CA SER A 279 11.50 24.15 -20.34
C SER A 279 11.06 22.96 -21.19
N THR A 280 11.90 21.93 -21.26
CA THR A 280 11.51 20.62 -21.76
C THR A 280 10.45 20.06 -20.80
N ALA A 281 9.21 20.46 -20.99
CA ALA A 281 8.06 19.82 -20.37
C ALA A 281 8.04 18.38 -20.87
N TYR A 282 8.47 17.45 -20.03
CA TYR A 282 8.35 16.02 -20.27
C TYR A 282 6.86 15.74 -20.54
N ASN A 283 6.51 15.50 -21.81
CA ASN A 283 5.18 15.08 -22.20
C ASN A 283 4.96 13.65 -21.69
N VAL A 284 4.52 13.53 -20.43
CA VAL A 284 4.08 12.26 -19.87
C VAL A 284 2.82 11.83 -20.61
N ARG A 285 2.96 10.89 -21.55
CA ARG A 285 1.86 10.28 -22.30
C ARG A 285 0.97 9.51 -21.33
N SER A 286 -0.28 9.95 -21.17
CA SER A 286 -1.29 9.23 -20.41
C SER A 286 -1.91 8.14 -21.28
N TYR A 287 -1.91 6.89 -20.81
CA TYR A 287 -2.59 5.78 -21.48
C TYR A 287 -4.05 5.72 -21.06
N THR A 288 -4.95 5.44 -22.00
CA THR A 288 -6.31 4.97 -21.67
C THR A 288 -6.25 3.56 -21.06
N PRO A 289 -7.26 3.11 -20.28
CA PRO A 289 -7.24 1.76 -19.70
C PRO A 289 -7.05 0.66 -20.75
N THR A 290 -7.69 0.79 -21.91
CA THR A 290 -7.58 -0.16 -23.02
C THR A 290 -6.17 -0.16 -23.63
N GLU A 291 -5.53 1.00 -23.78
CA GLU A 291 -4.16 1.09 -24.27
C GLU A 291 -3.15 0.58 -23.23
N ALA A 292 -3.38 0.84 -21.94
CA ALA A 292 -2.55 0.33 -20.85
C ALA A 292 -2.56 -1.21 -20.85
N LEU A 293 -3.74 -1.84 -20.98
CA LEU A 293 -3.88 -3.29 -21.08
C LEU A 293 -3.22 -3.90 -22.32
N ARG A 294 -3.01 -3.11 -23.38
CA ARG A 294 -2.27 -3.54 -24.58
C ARG A 294 -0.76 -3.30 -24.49
N SER A 295 -0.30 -2.56 -23.48
CA SER A 295 1.11 -2.20 -23.32
C SER A 295 1.89 -3.29 -22.59
N GLY A 296 3.07 -3.65 -23.11
CA GLY A 296 3.98 -4.58 -22.43
C GLY A 296 4.44 -4.09 -21.05
N HIS A 297 4.49 -2.77 -20.85
CA HIS A 297 4.87 -2.16 -19.56
C HIS A 297 3.89 -2.52 -18.43
N PHE A 298 2.59 -2.64 -18.75
CA PHE A 298 1.57 -3.02 -17.78
C PHE A 298 1.82 -4.43 -17.25
N TYR A 299 2.05 -5.40 -18.16
CA TYR A 299 2.33 -6.77 -17.78
C TYR A 299 3.66 -6.93 -17.05
N ALA A 300 4.69 -6.16 -17.41
CA ALA A 300 5.96 -6.13 -16.69
C ALA A 300 5.77 -5.70 -15.23
N LEU A 301 5.01 -4.62 -14.98
CA LEU A 301 4.70 -4.14 -13.63
C LEU A 301 3.79 -5.11 -12.85
N TRP A 302 2.84 -5.75 -13.54
CA TRP A 302 1.98 -6.76 -12.94
C TRP A 302 2.78 -7.99 -12.48
N LEU A 303 3.67 -8.52 -13.33
CA LEU A 303 4.56 -9.63 -13.00
C LEU A 303 5.53 -9.27 -11.87
N TYR A 304 6.06 -8.04 -11.89
CA TYR A 304 6.86 -7.51 -10.78
C TYR A 304 6.06 -7.56 -9.46
N GLY A 305 4.84 -7.01 -9.45
CA GLY A 305 3.97 -7.02 -8.28
C GLY A 305 3.68 -8.44 -7.78
N PHE A 306 3.37 -9.35 -8.70
CA PHE A 306 3.15 -10.77 -8.39
C PHE A 306 4.36 -11.42 -7.71
N ALA A 307 5.56 -11.23 -8.25
CA ALA A 307 6.78 -11.82 -7.70
C ALA A 307 7.10 -11.29 -6.28
N ILE A 308 6.92 -9.98 -6.05
CA ILE A 308 7.13 -9.37 -4.74
C ILE A 308 6.08 -9.86 -3.73
N CYS A 309 4.81 -9.91 -4.13
CA CYS A 309 3.72 -10.41 -3.29
C CYS A 309 3.91 -11.88 -2.89
N TYR A 310 4.29 -12.74 -3.84
CA TYR A 310 4.58 -14.15 -3.58
C TYR A 310 5.70 -14.31 -2.55
N GLY A 311 6.82 -13.59 -2.74
CA GLY A 311 7.93 -13.62 -1.78
C GLY A 311 7.51 -13.13 -0.39
N LEU A 312 6.69 -12.08 -0.31
CA LEU A 312 6.16 -11.56 0.96
C LEU A 312 5.31 -12.60 1.69
N ILE A 313 4.40 -13.29 0.99
CA ILE A 313 3.55 -14.34 1.56
C ILE A 313 4.41 -15.47 2.13
N LEU A 314 5.35 -15.97 1.32
CA LEU A 314 6.21 -17.09 1.70
C LEU A 314 7.01 -16.76 2.97
N LYS A 315 7.64 -15.58 3.01
CA LYS A 315 8.42 -15.15 4.18
C LYS A 315 7.55 -15.06 5.43
N ASN A 316 6.40 -14.36 5.36
CA ASN A 316 5.57 -14.14 6.54
C ASN A 316 4.94 -15.42 7.08
N ASN A 317 4.44 -16.32 6.22
CA ASN A 317 3.78 -17.53 6.71
C ASN A 317 4.75 -18.50 7.39
N TYR A 318 6.02 -18.52 6.98
CA TYR A 318 6.92 -19.61 7.39
C TYR A 318 8.10 -19.18 8.27
N TYR A 319 8.56 -17.92 8.25
CA TYR A 319 9.83 -17.58 8.92
C TYR A 319 9.83 -17.93 10.42
N LYS A 320 8.76 -17.58 11.14
CA LYS A 320 8.67 -17.80 12.58
C LYS A 320 8.36 -19.26 12.90
N GLN A 321 7.45 -19.87 12.15
CA GLN A 321 7.13 -21.29 12.26
C GLN A 321 8.37 -22.18 12.09
N PHE A 322 9.18 -21.91 11.07
CA PHE A 322 10.45 -22.59 10.87
C PHE A 322 11.43 -22.31 12.01
N GLY A 323 11.55 -21.04 12.42
CA GLY A 323 12.45 -20.63 13.49
C GLY A 323 12.17 -21.33 14.83
N LEU A 324 10.90 -21.53 15.18
CA LEU A 324 10.47 -22.18 16.42
C LEU A 324 10.90 -23.65 16.54
N LEU A 325 11.21 -24.33 15.42
CA LEU A 325 11.72 -25.71 15.45
C LEU A 325 13.15 -25.81 15.99
N TYR A 326 13.95 -24.75 15.82
CA TYR A 326 15.39 -24.76 16.09
C TYR A 326 15.81 -23.77 17.17
N ILE A 327 15.05 -22.69 17.37
CA ILE A 327 15.39 -21.59 18.26
C ILE A 327 14.38 -21.54 19.40
N ASN A 328 14.87 -21.75 20.62
CA ASN A 328 14.06 -21.71 21.84
C ASN A 328 13.72 -20.29 22.33
N ASN A 329 14.30 -19.25 21.72
CA ASN A 329 14.14 -17.86 22.12
C ASN A 329 13.18 -17.13 21.18
N ASP A 330 11.94 -16.96 21.61
CA ASP A 330 10.85 -16.34 20.86
C ASP A 330 11.03 -14.82 20.68
N VAL A 331 11.60 -14.14 21.70
CA VAL A 331 11.98 -12.72 21.61
C VAL A 331 13.03 -12.51 20.52
N PHE A 332 14.03 -13.39 20.43
CA PHE A 332 15.03 -13.33 19.36
C PHE A 332 14.40 -13.52 17.97
N LEU A 333 13.51 -14.51 17.81
CA LEU A 333 12.79 -14.72 16.54
C LEU A 333 11.95 -13.49 16.14
N THR A 334 11.37 -12.81 17.12
CA THR A 334 10.61 -11.58 16.92
C THR A 334 11.49 -10.41 16.50
N LEU A 335 12.69 -10.31 17.09
CA LEU A 335 13.69 -9.32 16.68
C LEU A 335 14.12 -9.54 15.23
N VAL A 336 14.43 -10.79 14.85
CA VAL A 336 14.79 -11.16 13.46
C VAL A 336 13.65 -10.80 12.50
N GLY A 337 12.40 -11.15 12.83
CA GLY A 337 11.24 -10.77 12.04
C GLY A 337 11.05 -9.25 11.92
N SER A 338 11.42 -8.49 12.95
CA SER A 338 11.33 -7.02 12.98
C SER A 338 12.43 -6.33 12.17
N LEU A 339 13.56 -6.98 11.89
CA LEU A 339 14.61 -6.41 11.03
C LEU A 339 14.15 -6.26 9.57
N VAL A 340 13.31 -7.19 9.08
CA VAL A 340 12.81 -7.17 7.71
C VAL A 340 12.07 -5.86 7.35
N PRO A 341 11.06 -5.41 8.12
CA PRO A 341 10.41 -4.13 7.85
C PRO A 341 11.34 -2.91 8.06
N VAL A 342 12.34 -2.98 8.93
CA VAL A 342 13.36 -1.91 9.07
C VAL A 342 14.15 -1.76 7.77
N PHE A 343 14.71 -2.86 7.25
CA PHE A 343 15.43 -2.84 5.98
C PHE A 343 14.53 -2.40 4.81
N ALA A 344 13.28 -2.87 4.78
CA ALA A 344 12.31 -2.46 3.76
C ALA A 344 12.03 -0.94 3.81
N SER A 345 11.85 -0.38 5.01
CA SER A 345 11.65 1.05 5.25
C SER A 345 12.86 1.87 4.77
N THR A 346 14.06 1.52 5.23
CA THR A 346 15.29 2.22 4.86
C THR A 346 15.53 2.17 3.35
N THR A 347 15.33 1.00 2.72
CA THR A 347 15.49 0.81 1.28
C THR A 347 14.50 1.67 0.49
N ARG A 348 13.23 1.77 0.91
CA ARG A 348 12.23 2.63 0.24
C ARG A 348 12.62 4.11 0.26
N ILE A 349 13.13 4.59 1.39
CA ILE A 349 13.55 6.00 1.52
C ILE A 349 14.79 6.27 0.65
N ILE A 350 15.78 5.38 0.68
CA ILE A 350 17.00 5.50 -0.12
C ILE A 350 16.66 5.48 -1.62
N LEU A 351 15.93 4.46 -2.08
CA LEU A 351 15.58 4.34 -3.50
C LEU A 351 14.68 5.50 -3.95
N GLY A 352 13.73 5.92 -3.13
CA GLY A 352 12.90 7.10 -3.41
C GLY A 352 13.73 8.38 -3.61
N THR A 353 14.74 8.58 -2.76
CA THR A 353 15.68 9.70 -2.88
C THR A 353 16.55 9.60 -4.13
N CYS A 354 17.02 8.39 -4.45
CA CYS A 354 17.83 8.14 -5.64
C CYS A 354 17.06 8.40 -6.94
N ILE A 355 15.77 8.06 -6.98
CA ILE A 355 14.87 8.35 -8.10
C ILE A 355 14.73 9.87 -8.28
N ASP A 356 14.45 10.60 -7.20
CA ASP A 356 14.26 12.06 -7.28
C ASP A 356 15.53 12.80 -7.71
N ARG A 357 16.71 12.26 -7.35
CA ARG A 357 18.02 12.80 -7.75
C ARG A 357 18.50 12.33 -9.13
N ASN A 358 17.69 11.56 -9.87
CA ASN A 358 18.06 10.94 -11.15
C ASN A 358 19.35 10.09 -11.08
N ILE A 359 19.68 9.55 -9.89
CA ILE A 359 20.84 8.65 -9.71
C ILE A 359 20.48 7.26 -10.21
N LEU A 360 19.25 6.81 -9.93
CA LEU A 360 18.71 5.53 -10.36
C LEU A 360 17.45 5.76 -11.16
N SER A 361 17.27 4.99 -12.23
CA SER A 361 15.99 4.94 -12.94
C SER A 361 14.99 4.09 -12.15
N ILE A 362 13.70 4.26 -12.45
CA ILE A 362 12.65 3.41 -11.89
C ILE A 362 12.90 1.94 -12.24
N GLN A 363 13.41 1.65 -13.44
CA GLN A 363 13.75 0.29 -13.87
C GLN A 363 14.85 -0.31 -12.99
N ASP A 364 15.90 0.45 -12.67
CA ASP A 364 16.97 0.00 -11.78
C ASP A 364 16.42 -0.35 -10.39
N CYS A 365 15.54 0.48 -9.85
CA CYS A 365 14.90 0.21 -8.56
C CYS A 365 14.05 -1.08 -8.58
N LEU A 366 13.32 -1.35 -9.66
CA LEU A 366 12.54 -2.59 -9.81
C LEU A 366 13.45 -3.81 -9.86
N VAL A 367 14.57 -3.74 -10.59
CA VAL A 367 15.56 -4.82 -10.70
C VAL A 367 16.23 -5.08 -9.35
N ILE A 368 16.66 -4.03 -8.64
CA ILE A 368 17.24 -4.14 -7.29
C ILE A 368 16.26 -4.81 -6.33
N SER A 369 14.99 -4.40 -6.36
CA SER A 369 13.93 -4.97 -5.52
C SER A 369 13.69 -6.46 -5.82
N LEU A 370 13.64 -6.85 -7.10
CA LEU A 370 13.50 -8.25 -7.52
C LEU A 370 14.70 -9.10 -7.13
N ALA A 371 15.92 -8.57 -7.30
CA ALA A 371 17.15 -9.25 -6.92
C ALA A 371 17.19 -9.50 -5.41
N ALA A 372 16.87 -8.49 -4.60
CA ALA A 372 16.78 -8.61 -3.15
C ALA A 372 15.68 -9.62 -2.74
N ASN A 373 14.51 -9.59 -3.37
CA ASN A 373 13.45 -10.54 -3.08
C ASN A 373 13.85 -11.98 -3.43
N SER A 374 14.53 -12.19 -4.56
CA SER A 374 15.03 -13.50 -5.00
C SER A 374 16.09 -14.04 -4.04
N PHE A 375 17.03 -13.19 -3.62
CA PHE A 375 18.04 -13.56 -2.62
C PHE A 375 17.40 -13.97 -1.28
N LEU A 376 16.43 -13.20 -0.80
CA LEU A 376 15.71 -13.54 0.43
C LEU A 376 14.87 -14.81 0.30
N CYS A 377 14.31 -15.10 -0.88
CA CYS A 377 13.58 -16.35 -1.10
C CYS A 377 14.51 -17.57 -1.22
N ALA A 378 15.76 -17.38 -1.67
CA ALA A 378 16.76 -18.45 -1.75
C ALA A 378 17.08 -19.07 -0.38
N PHE A 379 16.85 -18.35 0.73
CA PHE A 379 16.91 -18.91 2.08
C PHE A 379 16.10 -20.21 2.22
N TRP A 380 14.93 -20.30 1.60
CA TRP A 380 14.06 -21.46 1.68
C TRP A 380 14.62 -22.71 0.99
N PHE A 381 15.60 -22.57 0.10
CA PHE A 381 16.32 -23.71 -0.47
C PHE A 381 17.15 -24.46 0.59
N PHE A 382 17.68 -23.74 1.58
CA PHE A 382 18.48 -24.33 2.65
C PHE A 382 17.64 -24.89 3.80
N ALA A 383 16.38 -24.45 3.94
CA ALA A 383 15.51 -24.86 5.04
C ALA A 383 15.33 -26.40 5.18
N PRO A 384 15.15 -27.18 4.10
CA PRO A 384 15.07 -28.65 4.18
C PRO A 384 16.39 -29.36 4.51
N GLN A 385 17.54 -28.66 4.39
CA GLN A 385 18.87 -29.25 4.59
C GLN A 385 19.31 -29.24 6.06
N VAL A 386 18.56 -28.56 6.92
CA VAL A 386 18.80 -28.51 8.36
C VAL A 386 18.22 -29.77 9.00
N SER A 387 19.02 -30.52 9.75
CA SER A 387 18.62 -31.77 10.41
C SER A 387 17.52 -31.51 11.44
N PHE A 388 16.39 -32.21 11.35
CA PHE A 388 15.35 -32.16 12.39
C PHE A 388 15.87 -32.73 13.71
N PRO A 389 15.57 -32.12 14.87
CA PRO A 389 16.05 -32.59 16.16
C PRO A 389 15.61 -34.05 16.45
N PRO A 390 16.46 -34.85 17.10
CA PRO A 390 16.31 -36.31 17.20
C PRO A 390 15.17 -36.84 18.09
N SER A 391 14.35 -35.98 18.72
CA SER A 391 13.12 -36.39 19.44
C SER A 391 11.99 -36.85 18.49
N TYR A 392 12.25 -36.82 17.19
CA TYR A 392 11.29 -37.04 16.12
C TYR A 392 11.20 -38.52 15.73
N ARG A 393 10.56 -39.35 16.57
CA ARG A 393 9.87 -40.55 16.05
C ARG A 393 8.40 -40.17 15.85
N PRO A 394 7.89 -40.13 14.60
CA PRO A 394 6.46 -39.99 14.41
C PRO A 394 5.77 -41.13 15.18
N ARG A 395 4.83 -40.79 16.07
CA ARG A 395 3.94 -41.80 16.65
C ARG A 395 3.27 -42.49 15.47
N ARG A 396 3.65 -43.74 15.21
CA ARG A 396 2.93 -44.61 14.28
C ARG A 396 1.50 -44.65 14.78
N TYR A 397 0.57 -44.13 14.00
CA TYR A 397 -0.84 -44.40 14.23
C TYR A 397 -1.02 -45.93 14.33
N PRO A 398 -1.71 -46.45 15.36
CA PRO A 398 -2.02 -47.87 15.39
C PRO A 398 -2.80 -48.19 14.12
N ARG A 399 -2.29 -49.14 13.32
CA ARG A 399 -3.04 -49.74 12.22
C ARG A 399 -4.36 -50.21 12.83
N SER A 400 -5.47 -49.63 12.38
CA SER A 400 -6.78 -50.22 12.57
C SER A 400 -6.74 -51.63 11.98
N SER A 401 -6.60 -52.63 12.84
CA SER A 401 -6.86 -54.02 12.51
C SER A 401 -8.37 -54.13 12.32
N LYS A 402 -8.82 -54.00 11.08
CA LYS A 402 -10.12 -54.52 10.69
C LYS A 402 -9.99 -56.05 10.69
N HIS A 403 -10.56 -56.67 11.73
CA HIS A 403 -11.02 -58.05 11.69
C HIS A 403 -12.36 -58.11 10.98
#